data_AF-A0A9N7V226-F1
#
_entry.id   AF-A0A9N7V226-F1
#
_cell.length_a   1.000
_cell.length_b   1.000
_cell.length_c   1.000
_cell.angle_alpha   90.00
_cell.angle_beta   90.00
_cell.angle_gamma   90.00
#
_symmetry.space_group_name_H-M   'P 1'
#
loop_
_entity.id
_entity.type
_entity.pdbx_description
1 polymer ?
#
loop_
_entity_poly.entity_id
_entity_poly.type
_entity_poly.pdbx_seq_one_letter_code
_entity_poly.pdbx_strand_id
1 'polypeptide(L)'
;MSAVGEEIRQAVLLVLPSLQEDKLQSLLNNLERIGEESRGDLQFIKEEDLPADITRIQCRRLLNAWQTEENFNVPWNRMSPGIKTAIAQEKGKSAKDHREMVRIIVDEMRLTELNPSKSQCLTVAKMIVKQHPRSFADGTVIGSGYGSLLTQLKTRVEHVNRGNVLIRRREPKILSNPPADIARGPADLYGCVRWQPDCPPGETVESLKEKQREMMDLYCVEGPAGAERGHLTQLMKTTYYLQRKNINAIPPPSITELKNDWPYLFSPKELYSHFKLLTDIDNDILDKMNQAMEEKGKLILQFFEQKPAGTNADEELLAQFDFRCFMGINPTKDTKTKKLLSHRSGKVRVKRNNSVSPYVSSLLKGLMDFQWL
;
A
#
# COMPACT_ATOMS: atom_id res chain seq x y z
N MET A 1 -0.29 -24.00 46.75
CA MET A 1 0.25 -23.13 45.70
C MET A 1 1.56 -22.53 46.21
N SER A 2 2.62 -22.61 45.42
CA SER A 2 3.88 -21.91 45.70
C SER A 2 3.66 -20.39 45.69
N ALA A 3 4.55 -19.61 46.30
CA ALA A 3 4.48 -18.15 46.24
C ALA A 3 4.45 -17.64 44.79
N VAL A 4 5.24 -18.28 43.92
CA VAL A 4 5.28 -18.05 42.46
C VAL A 4 3.92 -18.35 41.80
N GLY A 5 3.28 -19.45 42.17
CA GLY A 5 1.98 -19.82 41.61
C GLY A 5 0.86 -18.81 41.93
N GLU A 6 0.90 -18.19 43.12
CA GLU A 6 -0.06 -17.13 43.47
C GLU A 6 0.24 -15.82 42.72
N GLU A 7 1.51 -15.47 42.50
CA GLU A 7 1.88 -14.31 41.67
C GLU A 7 1.40 -14.44 40.22
N ILE A 8 1.59 -15.61 39.61
CA ILE A 8 1.09 -15.90 38.25
C ILE A 8 -0.43 -15.85 38.21
N ARG A 9 -1.10 -16.42 39.22
CA ARG A 9 -2.57 -16.37 39.34
C ARG A 9 -3.09 -14.93 39.37
N GLN A 10 -2.47 -14.06 40.17
CA GLN A 10 -2.83 -12.64 40.22
C GLN A 10 -2.58 -11.96 38.87
N ALA A 11 -1.46 -12.26 38.20
CA ALA A 11 -1.15 -11.72 36.87
C ALA A 11 -2.20 -12.12 35.81
N VAL A 12 -2.72 -13.35 35.84
CA VAL A 12 -3.82 -13.80 34.97
C VAL A 12 -5.11 -13.06 35.29
N LEU A 13 -5.49 -12.99 36.57
CA LEU A 13 -6.75 -12.38 37.02
C LEU A 13 -6.79 -10.86 36.81
N LEU A 14 -5.64 -10.17 36.85
CA LEU A 14 -5.53 -8.77 36.46
C LEU A 14 -5.98 -8.53 35.01
N VAL A 15 -5.67 -9.48 34.12
CA VAL A 15 -6.01 -9.37 32.69
C VAL A 15 -7.41 -9.89 32.40
N LEU A 16 -7.81 -10.98 33.06
CA LEU A 16 -9.08 -11.70 32.87
C LEU A 16 -9.82 -11.89 34.21
N PRO A 17 -10.40 -10.82 34.78
CA PRO A 17 -11.00 -10.86 36.13
C PRO A 17 -12.27 -11.71 36.22
N SER A 18 -12.91 -12.02 35.08
CA SER A 18 -14.14 -12.84 34.99
C SER A 18 -13.88 -14.24 34.43
N LEU A 19 -12.64 -14.73 34.49
CA LEU A 19 -12.31 -16.08 34.05
C LEU A 19 -12.89 -17.11 35.03
N GLN A 20 -13.56 -18.14 34.50
CA GLN A 20 -14.08 -19.24 35.31
C GLN A 20 -12.93 -19.99 35.97
N GLU A 21 -13.10 -20.39 37.25
CA GLU A 21 -12.04 -21.03 38.04
C GLU A 21 -11.50 -22.30 37.35
N ASP A 22 -12.37 -23.09 36.73
CA ASP A 22 -11.98 -24.31 36.01
C ASP A 22 -10.99 -24.01 34.87
N LYS A 23 -11.22 -22.91 34.15
CA LYS A 23 -10.33 -22.44 33.06
C LYS A 23 -9.06 -21.79 33.58
N LEU A 24 -9.15 -21.10 34.72
CA LEU A 24 -7.98 -20.54 35.40
C LEU A 24 -7.03 -21.65 35.85
N GLN A 25 -7.55 -22.72 36.45
CA GLN A 25 -6.76 -23.87 36.87
C GLN A 25 -6.16 -24.63 35.68
N SER A 26 -6.94 -24.82 34.61
CA SER A 26 -6.45 -25.38 33.34
C SER A 26 -5.26 -24.57 32.77
N LEU A 27 -5.36 -23.24 32.79
CA LEU A 27 -4.29 -22.34 32.39
C LEU A 27 -3.07 -22.47 33.30
N LEU A 28 -3.23 -22.34 34.62
CA LEU A 28 -2.12 -22.41 35.58
C LEU A 28 -1.35 -23.74 35.48
N ASN A 29 -2.05 -24.86 35.34
CA ASN A 29 -1.41 -26.17 35.18
C ASN A 29 -0.61 -26.28 33.87
N ASN A 30 -1.08 -25.64 32.80
CA ASN A 30 -0.37 -25.65 31.53
C ASN A 30 0.88 -24.76 31.60
N LEU A 31 0.77 -23.59 32.25
CA LEU A 31 1.89 -22.67 32.51
C LEU A 31 2.96 -23.32 33.40
N GLU A 32 2.55 -24.04 34.45
CA GLU A 32 3.46 -24.81 35.31
C GLU A 32 4.17 -25.94 34.53
N ARG A 33 3.47 -26.60 33.59
CA ARG A 33 4.06 -27.63 32.71
C ARG A 33 5.09 -27.07 31.73
N ILE A 34 4.94 -25.82 31.30
CA ILE A 34 5.90 -25.13 30.42
C ILE A 34 7.18 -24.76 31.17
N GLY A 35 7.12 -24.74 32.51
CA GLY A 35 8.28 -24.45 33.36
C GLY A 35 8.40 -22.97 33.70
N GLU A 36 7.28 -22.26 33.87
CA GLU A 36 7.29 -20.87 34.33
C GLU A 36 7.75 -20.78 35.79
N GLU A 37 8.90 -20.14 36.02
CA GLU A 37 9.52 -20.00 37.35
C GLU A 37 9.20 -18.63 37.98
N SER A 38 8.70 -17.67 37.18
CA SER A 38 8.43 -16.30 37.62
C SER A 38 7.34 -15.61 36.79
N ARG A 39 6.74 -14.53 37.36
CA ARG A 39 5.84 -13.61 36.61
C ARG A 39 6.50 -13.05 35.34
N GLY A 40 7.82 -12.93 35.31
CA GLY A 40 8.58 -12.43 34.17
C GLY A 40 8.56 -13.38 32.97
N ASP A 41 8.34 -14.68 33.17
CA ASP A 41 8.38 -15.67 32.10
C ASP A 41 7.12 -15.62 31.21
N LEU A 42 6.04 -15.04 31.74
CA LEU A 42 4.78 -14.82 31.03
C LEU A 42 4.94 -14.06 29.71
N GLN A 43 6.01 -13.28 29.57
CA GLN A 43 6.32 -12.52 28.35
C GLN A 43 6.69 -13.41 27.16
N PHE A 44 7.19 -14.62 27.39
CA PHE A 44 7.66 -15.53 26.34
C PHE A 44 6.56 -16.45 25.82
N ILE A 45 5.42 -16.49 26.49
CA ILE A 45 4.25 -17.27 26.10
C ILE A 45 3.76 -16.85 24.72
N LYS A 46 3.49 -17.85 23.88
CA LYS A 46 2.86 -17.71 22.57
C LYS A 46 1.45 -18.30 22.57
N GLU A 47 0.72 -18.10 21.46
CA GLU A 47 -0.64 -18.63 21.34
C GLU A 47 -0.70 -20.16 21.41
N GLU A 48 0.37 -20.85 21.00
CA GLU A 48 0.52 -22.32 21.06
C GLU A 48 0.66 -22.86 22.48
N ASP A 49 1.11 -22.02 23.42
CA ASP A 49 1.34 -22.37 24.81
C ASP A 49 0.07 -22.24 25.67
N LEU A 50 -0.98 -21.59 25.14
CA LEU A 50 -2.24 -21.40 25.83
C LEU A 50 -3.22 -22.57 25.57
N PRO A 51 -3.98 -23.02 26.59
CA PRO A 51 -4.89 -24.14 26.41
C PRO A 51 -6.10 -23.78 25.53
N ALA A 52 -6.65 -24.78 24.84
CA ALA A 52 -7.69 -24.62 23.80
C ALA A 52 -9.05 -24.11 24.32
N ASP A 53 -9.29 -24.18 25.62
CA ASP A 53 -10.50 -23.70 26.32
C ASP A 53 -10.48 -22.20 26.61
N ILE A 54 -9.31 -21.55 26.45
CA ILE A 54 -9.15 -20.09 26.43
C ILE A 54 -9.56 -19.58 25.05
N THR A 55 -10.54 -18.68 25.03
CA THR A 55 -11.02 -18.12 23.76
C THR A 55 -9.94 -17.28 23.09
N ARG A 56 -9.95 -17.19 21.76
CA ARG A 56 -9.02 -16.34 20.99
C ARG A 56 -8.92 -14.89 21.50
N ILE A 57 -10.02 -14.33 22.02
CA ILE A 57 -10.04 -12.98 22.57
C ILE A 57 -9.28 -12.93 23.91
N GLN A 58 -9.47 -13.94 24.76
CA GLN A 58 -8.74 -14.07 26.02
C GLN A 58 -7.24 -14.30 25.78
N CYS A 59 -6.86 -15.16 24.83
CA CYS A 59 -5.46 -15.33 24.41
C CYS A 59 -4.84 -14.00 24.00
N ARG A 60 -5.53 -13.23 23.14
CA ARG A 60 -5.03 -11.93 22.70
C ARG A 60 -4.86 -10.95 23.87
N ARG A 61 -5.76 -10.97 24.86
CA ARG A 61 -5.66 -10.10 26.04
C ARG A 61 -4.45 -10.46 26.89
N LEU A 62 -4.23 -11.75 27.16
CA LEU A 62 -3.10 -12.25 27.94
C LEU A 62 -1.77 -11.95 27.26
N LEU A 63 -1.62 -12.35 25.99
CA LEU A 63 -0.40 -12.09 25.21
C LEU A 63 -0.08 -10.60 25.12
N ASN A 64 -1.10 -9.77 24.85
CA ASN A 64 -0.89 -8.32 24.84
C ASN A 64 -0.44 -7.82 26.21
N ALA A 65 -1.06 -8.23 27.31
CA ALA A 65 -0.70 -7.74 28.63
C ALA A 65 0.71 -8.18 29.06
N TRP A 66 1.07 -9.44 28.85
CA TRP A 66 2.34 -10.00 29.30
C TRP A 66 3.53 -9.60 28.42
N GLN A 67 3.30 -9.36 27.13
CA GLN A 67 4.33 -8.88 26.22
C GLN A 67 4.51 -7.35 26.25
N THR A 68 3.63 -6.58 26.93
CA THR A 68 3.66 -5.11 26.86
C THR A 68 4.36 -4.40 28.00
N GLU A 69 4.68 -5.03 29.14
CA GLU A 69 4.98 -4.22 30.32
C GLU A 69 6.46 -3.94 30.65
N GLU A 70 7.46 -4.78 30.33
CA GLU A 70 8.72 -4.64 31.12
C GLU A 70 10.10 -4.73 30.42
N ASN A 71 10.22 -4.74 29.08
CA ASN A 71 11.57 -4.93 28.47
C ASN A 71 12.20 -3.73 27.75
N PHE A 72 11.46 -2.67 27.41
CA PHE A 72 12.06 -1.54 26.71
C PHE A 72 12.40 -0.41 27.67
N ASN A 73 13.68 -0.23 27.99
CA ASN A 73 14.15 0.94 28.72
C ASN A 73 14.57 2.03 27.74
N VAL A 74 13.98 3.22 27.85
CA VAL A 74 14.35 4.35 26.98
C VAL A 74 15.77 4.79 27.37
N PRO A 75 16.73 4.84 26.42
CA PRO A 75 18.11 5.18 26.72
C PRO A 75 18.29 6.69 26.93
N TRP A 76 17.72 7.22 28.02
CA TRP A 76 17.74 8.65 28.37
C TRP A 76 19.17 9.20 28.48
N ASN A 77 20.14 8.35 28.86
CA ASN A 77 21.56 8.67 28.92
C ASN A 77 22.15 9.03 27.54
N ARG A 78 21.66 8.42 26.45
CA ARG A 78 22.12 8.66 25.06
C ARG A 78 21.49 9.89 24.42
N MET A 79 20.49 10.51 25.05
CA MET A 79 19.75 11.64 24.47
C MET A 79 20.59 12.92 24.37
N SER A 80 20.23 13.78 23.41
CA SER A 80 20.87 15.08 23.23
C SER A 80 20.74 15.97 24.48
N PRO A 81 21.67 16.91 24.71
CA PRO A 81 21.56 17.87 25.80
C PRO A 81 20.26 18.68 25.76
N GLY A 82 19.74 18.95 24.55
CA GLY A 82 18.47 19.64 24.36
C GLY A 82 17.28 18.86 24.91
N ILE A 83 17.24 17.53 24.71
CA ILE A 83 16.21 16.67 25.30
C ILE A 83 16.34 16.59 26.81
N LYS A 84 17.56 16.39 27.34
CA LYS A 84 17.80 16.32 28.79
C LYS A 84 17.37 17.62 29.49
N THR A 85 17.69 18.76 28.88
CA THR A 85 17.30 20.09 29.39
C THR A 85 15.78 20.30 29.30
N ALA A 86 15.15 19.89 28.20
CA ALA A 86 13.69 19.99 28.03
C ALA A 86 12.92 19.14 29.06
N ILE A 87 13.45 17.98 29.43
CA ILE A 87 12.91 17.14 30.50
C ILE A 87 13.11 17.83 31.86
N ALA A 88 14.32 18.30 32.16
CA ALA A 88 14.64 18.95 33.43
C ALA A 88 13.84 20.25 33.66
N GLN A 89 13.56 21.00 32.59
CA GLN A 89 12.80 22.26 32.65
C GLN A 89 11.31 22.07 32.36
N GLU A 90 10.85 20.84 32.11
CA GLU A 90 9.47 20.50 31.72
C GLU A 90 8.92 21.37 30.56
N LYS A 91 9.79 21.69 29.62
CA LYS A 91 9.48 22.55 28.47
C LYS A 91 9.40 21.75 27.16
N GLY A 92 8.80 22.39 26.16
CA GLY A 92 8.83 21.92 24.79
C GLY A 92 10.26 21.79 24.27
N LYS A 93 10.49 20.75 23.47
CA LYS A 93 11.77 20.43 22.81
C LYS A 93 11.83 21.03 21.40
N SER A 94 13.04 21.30 20.92
CA SER A 94 13.25 21.70 19.52
C SER A 94 12.92 20.56 18.55
N ALA A 95 12.46 20.90 17.35
CA ALA A 95 12.19 19.92 16.29
C ALA A 95 13.43 19.10 15.91
N LYS A 96 14.64 19.67 16.04
CA LYS A 96 15.90 18.97 15.78
C LYS A 96 16.12 17.87 16.83
N ASP A 97 16.10 18.24 18.11
CA ASP A 97 16.29 17.34 19.24
C ASP A 97 15.23 16.22 19.27
N HIS A 98 13.98 16.56 18.91
CA HIS A 98 12.91 15.58 18.84
C HIS A 98 13.18 14.48 17.80
N ARG A 99 13.63 14.86 16.60
CA ARG A 99 13.96 13.89 15.54
C ARG A 99 15.14 13.00 15.92
N GLU A 100 16.13 13.55 16.62
CA GLU A 100 17.28 12.80 17.12
C GLU A 100 16.87 11.77 18.17
N MET A 101 16.03 12.16 19.12
CA MET A 101 15.44 11.25 20.10
C MET A 101 14.69 10.09 19.43
N VAL A 102 13.84 10.38 18.45
CA VAL A 102 13.09 9.36 17.70
C VAL A 102 14.03 8.38 17.00
N ARG A 103 15.16 8.85 16.47
CA ARG A 103 16.17 7.97 15.86
C ARG A 103 16.80 7.04 16.90
N ILE A 104 17.27 7.58 18.01
CA ILE A 104 17.91 6.81 19.09
C ILE A 104 16.95 5.73 19.62
N ILE A 105 15.69 6.08 19.87
CA ILE A 105 14.69 5.12 20.37
C ILE A 105 14.49 3.99 19.36
N VAL A 106 14.28 4.30 18.07
CA VAL A 106 14.06 3.26 17.07
C VAL A 106 15.29 2.40 16.87
N ASP A 107 16.49 2.98 16.92
CA ASP A 107 17.73 2.21 16.80
C ASP A 107 17.90 1.26 17.99
N GLU A 108 17.50 1.66 19.21
CA GLU A 108 17.47 0.81 20.40
C GLU A 108 16.41 -0.30 20.28
N MET A 109 15.18 0.03 19.84
CA MET A 109 14.12 -0.96 19.62
C MET A 109 14.53 -2.05 18.63
N ARG A 110 15.42 -1.68 17.68
CA ARG A 110 15.92 -2.58 16.64
C ARG A 110 17.04 -3.51 17.09
N LEU A 111 17.55 -3.36 18.30
CA LEU A 111 18.46 -4.33 18.90
C LEU A 111 17.73 -5.63 19.25
N THR A 112 16.45 -5.54 19.64
CA THR A 112 15.61 -6.71 19.93
C THR A 112 14.89 -7.21 18.67
N GLU A 113 14.26 -6.31 17.91
CA GLU A 113 13.49 -6.66 16.72
C GLU A 113 13.79 -5.76 15.54
N LEU A 114 14.27 -6.33 14.42
CA LEU A 114 14.66 -5.56 13.24
C LEU A 114 13.52 -4.73 12.62
N ASN A 115 12.26 -5.13 12.82
CA ASN A 115 11.06 -4.43 12.33
C ASN A 115 9.98 -4.25 13.42
N PRO A 116 10.16 -3.28 14.32
CA PRO A 116 9.20 -3.06 15.40
C PRO A 116 7.78 -2.80 14.89
N SER A 117 6.83 -3.52 15.46
CA SER A 117 5.41 -3.42 15.18
C SER A 117 4.82 -2.08 15.65
N LYS A 118 3.67 -1.70 15.10
CA LYS A 118 2.92 -0.52 15.58
C LYS A 118 2.55 -0.63 17.06
N SER A 119 2.31 -1.85 17.56
CA SER A 119 1.99 -2.10 18.96
C SER A 119 3.17 -1.78 19.87
N GLN A 120 4.37 -2.22 19.50
CA GLN A 120 5.58 -1.89 20.26
C GLN A 120 5.90 -0.40 20.24
N CYS A 121 5.77 0.27 19.08
CA CYS A 121 5.91 1.72 19.02
C CYS A 121 4.88 2.43 19.90
N LEU A 122 3.65 1.91 20.00
CA LEU A 122 2.59 2.45 20.86
C LEU A 122 2.95 2.31 22.34
N THR A 123 3.45 1.16 22.77
CA THR A 123 3.90 0.93 24.14
C THR A 123 5.00 1.91 24.53
N VAL A 124 6.03 2.05 23.69
CA VAL A 124 7.13 2.99 23.93
C VAL A 124 6.66 4.44 23.97
N ALA A 125 5.77 4.85 23.05
CA ALA A 125 5.22 6.19 23.05
C ALA A 125 4.39 6.49 24.31
N LYS A 126 3.55 5.55 24.74
CA LYS A 126 2.79 5.65 25.99
C LYS A 126 3.70 5.81 27.20
N MET A 127 4.75 4.99 27.28
CA MET A 127 5.70 5.03 28.39
C MET A 127 6.43 6.37 28.48
N ILE A 128 6.94 6.89 27.36
CA ILE A 128 7.63 8.20 27.30
C ILE A 128 6.71 9.34 27.76
N VAL A 129 5.48 9.37 27.24
CA VAL A 129 4.52 10.43 27.59
C VAL A 129 4.06 10.28 29.04
N LYS A 130 3.91 9.06 29.55
CA LYS A 130 3.61 8.79 30.97
C LYS A 130 4.73 9.30 31.88
N GLN A 131 6.00 9.11 31.50
CA GLN A 131 7.15 9.54 32.29
C GLN A 131 7.38 11.05 32.24
N HIS A 132 7.13 11.68 31.09
CA HIS A 132 7.42 13.10 30.86
C HIS A 132 6.27 13.80 30.09
N PRO A 133 5.08 13.94 30.70
CA PRO A 133 3.89 14.43 30.00
C PRO A 133 4.04 15.87 29.50
N ARG A 134 4.63 16.78 30.29
CA ARG A 134 4.77 18.20 29.92
C ARG A 134 5.70 18.42 28.71
N SER A 135 6.69 17.55 28.53
CA SER A 135 7.67 17.67 27.44
C SER A 135 7.28 16.89 26.18
N PHE A 136 6.43 15.87 26.29
CA PHE A 136 6.14 14.95 25.18
C PHE A 136 4.66 14.72 24.85
N ALA A 137 3.73 15.14 25.71
CA ALA A 137 2.31 15.05 25.37
C ALA A 137 1.96 15.99 24.21
N ASP A 138 1.12 15.52 23.30
CA ASP A 138 0.51 16.34 22.26
C ASP A 138 -0.31 17.46 22.94
N GLY A 139 -0.01 18.71 22.62
CA GLY A 139 -0.55 19.91 23.28
C GLY A 139 -2.03 20.20 23.04
N THR A 140 -2.84 19.18 22.76
CA THR A 140 -4.29 19.30 22.57
C THR A 140 -5.01 18.28 23.45
N VAL A 141 -5.91 18.79 24.30
CA VAL A 141 -6.78 18.06 25.23
C VAL A 141 -7.76 17.10 24.53
N ILE A 142 -7.65 16.96 23.20
CA ILE A 142 -8.48 16.09 22.38
C ILE A 142 -7.55 15.11 21.65
N GLY A 143 -7.31 13.95 22.27
CA GLY A 143 -6.48 12.88 21.74
C GLY A 143 -5.78 12.09 22.85
N SER A 144 -5.16 10.97 22.50
CA SER A 144 -4.47 10.11 23.47
C SER A 144 -3.15 10.68 23.99
N GLY A 145 -2.72 11.87 23.54
CA GLY A 145 -1.52 12.58 24.01
C GLY A 145 -0.18 12.04 23.47
N TYR A 146 -0.15 10.86 22.84
CA TYR A 146 1.08 10.23 22.32
C TYR A 146 1.02 9.95 20.80
N GLY A 147 0.03 10.50 20.10
CA GLY A 147 -0.27 10.17 18.70
C GLY A 147 0.82 10.65 17.74
N SER A 148 1.33 11.87 17.95
CA SER A 148 2.41 12.41 17.12
C SER A 148 3.71 11.62 17.31
N LEU A 149 4.05 11.25 18.55
CA LEU A 149 5.25 10.48 18.86
C LEU A 149 5.15 9.06 18.28
N LEU A 150 4.00 8.40 18.42
CA LEU A 150 3.74 7.10 17.80
C LEU A 150 3.94 7.14 16.28
N THR A 151 3.36 8.14 15.62
CA THR A 151 3.47 8.29 14.16
C THR A 151 4.93 8.46 13.75
N GLN A 152 5.68 9.31 14.47
CA GLN A 152 7.09 9.54 14.18
C GLN A 152 7.96 8.30 14.39
N LEU A 153 7.76 7.56 15.49
CA LEU A 153 8.44 6.29 15.74
C LEU A 153 8.15 5.30 14.61
N LYS A 154 6.89 5.15 14.20
CA LYS A 154 6.53 4.18 13.16
C LYS A 154 7.09 4.56 11.79
N THR A 155 7.00 5.84 11.42
CA THR A 155 7.58 6.36 10.17
C THR A 155 9.09 6.15 10.14
N ARG A 156 9.79 6.34 11.26
CA ARG A 156 11.24 6.09 11.35
C ARG A 156 11.56 4.61 11.18
N VAL A 157 10.79 3.69 11.78
CA VAL A 157 10.92 2.23 11.56
C VAL A 157 10.75 1.89 10.08
N GLU A 158 9.74 2.46 9.42
CA GLU A 158 9.52 2.22 7.99
C GLU A 158 10.69 2.75 7.15
N HIS A 159 11.21 3.93 7.47
CA HIS A 159 12.35 4.53 6.76
C HIS A 159 13.61 3.67 6.84
N VAL A 160 13.95 3.11 8.01
CA VAL A 160 15.12 2.21 8.12
C VAL A 160 14.92 0.88 7.39
N ASN A 161 13.68 0.42 7.27
CA ASN A 161 13.35 -0.84 6.63
C ASN A 161 13.17 -0.71 5.10
N ARG A 162 13.29 0.50 4.53
CA ARG A 162 13.25 0.74 3.07
C ARG A 162 14.36 0.04 2.30
N GLY A 163 15.45 -0.42 2.92
CA GLY A 163 16.51 -1.16 2.21
C GLY A 163 16.31 -2.67 2.10
N ASN A 164 15.42 -3.27 2.91
CA ASN A 164 15.41 -4.72 3.11
C ASN A 164 14.06 -5.35 2.67
N VAL A 165 14.02 -5.82 1.41
CA VAL A 165 12.80 -6.35 0.76
C VAL A 165 12.24 -7.59 1.48
N LEU A 166 13.10 -8.40 2.11
CA LEU A 166 12.70 -9.61 2.83
C LEU A 166 11.95 -9.30 4.14
N ILE A 167 12.35 -8.24 4.86
CA ILE A 167 11.72 -7.80 6.11
C ILE A 167 10.36 -7.11 5.88
N ARG A 168 10.07 -6.68 4.64
CA ARG A 168 8.78 -6.04 4.28
C ARG A 168 7.64 -7.04 4.09
N ARG A 169 7.92 -8.33 3.92
CA ARG A 169 6.88 -9.35 3.80
C ARG A 169 6.20 -9.50 5.16
N ARG A 170 5.01 -8.90 5.30
CA ARG A 170 4.12 -9.28 6.39
C ARG A 170 3.70 -10.72 6.11
N GLU A 171 4.07 -11.64 6.99
CA GLU A 171 3.45 -12.95 6.98
C GLU A 171 1.93 -12.77 7.14
N PRO A 172 1.13 -13.40 6.27
CA PRO A 172 -0.31 -13.30 6.36
C PRO A 172 -0.77 -13.89 7.68
N LYS A 173 -1.70 -13.19 8.34
CA LYS A 173 -2.45 -13.75 9.46
C LYS A 173 -3.26 -14.91 8.89
N ILE A 174 -2.94 -16.13 9.29
CA ILE A 174 -3.60 -17.36 8.83
C ILE A 174 -5.11 -17.21 9.03
N LEU A 175 -5.81 -16.92 7.94
CA LEU A 175 -7.26 -16.99 7.86
C LEU A 175 -7.56 -18.06 6.81
N SER A 176 -7.94 -19.24 7.33
CA SER A 176 -8.78 -20.26 6.71
C SER A 176 -8.64 -20.44 5.19
N ASN A 177 -7.89 -21.48 4.80
CA ASN A 177 -7.77 -22.10 3.47
C ASN A 177 -8.90 -21.77 2.48
N PRO A 178 -8.73 -20.75 1.62
CA PRO A 178 -9.43 -20.69 0.34
C PRO A 178 -8.72 -21.64 -0.64
N PRO A 179 -9.38 -22.07 -1.74
CA PRO A 179 -8.71 -22.76 -2.84
C PRO A 179 -7.47 -21.96 -3.27
N ALA A 180 -6.36 -22.66 -3.51
CA ALA A 180 -5.03 -22.08 -3.76
C ALA A 180 -4.98 -21.03 -4.90
N ASP A 181 -5.99 -20.99 -5.75
CA ASP A 181 -6.07 -20.12 -6.93
C ASP A 181 -6.76 -18.75 -6.68
N ILE A 182 -7.40 -18.55 -5.51
CA ILE A 182 -8.24 -17.35 -5.24
C ILE A 182 -7.92 -16.70 -3.88
N ALA A 183 -7.02 -17.25 -3.08
CA ALA A 183 -6.64 -16.65 -1.80
C ALA A 183 -5.83 -15.35 -2.02
N ARG A 184 -6.34 -14.22 -1.54
CA ARG A 184 -5.63 -12.93 -1.57
C ARG A 184 -4.31 -13.05 -0.79
N GLY A 185 -3.19 -13.10 -1.50
CA GLY A 185 -1.85 -13.18 -0.92
C GLY A 185 -1.48 -11.93 -0.11
N PRO A 186 -0.44 -12.00 0.74
CA PRO A 186 0.06 -10.85 1.48
C PRO A 186 0.44 -9.71 0.50
N ALA A 187 -0.22 -8.57 0.64
CA ALA A 187 0.03 -7.40 -0.19
C ALA A 187 1.29 -6.64 0.25
N ASP A 188 2.07 -6.16 -0.72
CA ASP A 188 3.18 -5.25 -0.46
C ASP A 188 2.69 -3.81 -0.12
N LEU A 189 3.63 -2.88 0.01
CA LEU A 189 3.35 -1.48 0.38
C LEU A 189 2.43 -0.75 -0.62
N TYR A 190 2.29 -1.26 -1.84
CA TYR A 190 1.52 -0.66 -2.94
C TYR A 190 0.26 -1.47 -3.28
N GLY A 191 -0.10 -2.46 -2.47
CA GLY A 191 -1.28 -3.30 -2.70
C GLY A 191 -1.06 -4.42 -3.71
N CYS A 192 0.18 -4.68 -4.14
CA CYS A 192 0.46 -5.80 -5.04
C CYS A 192 0.42 -7.10 -4.23
N VAL A 193 -0.56 -7.96 -4.53
CA VAL A 193 -0.73 -9.27 -3.91
C VAL A 193 0.04 -10.38 -4.63
N ARG A 194 0.39 -10.17 -5.91
CA ARG A 194 1.08 -11.15 -6.77
C ARG A 194 2.30 -10.54 -7.47
N TRP A 195 3.12 -9.79 -6.70
CA TRP A 195 4.31 -9.09 -7.23
C TRP A 195 5.31 -10.03 -7.95
N GLN A 196 5.58 -11.17 -7.32
CA GLN A 196 6.45 -12.24 -7.84
C GLN A 196 5.87 -13.60 -7.43
N PRO A 197 4.99 -14.19 -8.24
CA PRO A 197 4.41 -15.49 -7.95
C PRO A 197 5.44 -16.61 -8.18
N ASP A 198 5.11 -17.81 -7.70
CA ASP A 198 5.83 -19.05 -8.00
C ASP A 198 5.39 -19.61 -9.37
N CYS A 199 6.15 -20.60 -9.88
CA CYS A 199 5.78 -21.29 -11.11
C CYS A 199 4.42 -22.01 -10.93
N PRO A 200 3.47 -21.89 -11.87
CA PRO A 200 2.17 -22.54 -11.75
C PRO A 200 2.30 -24.07 -11.64
N PRO A 201 1.45 -24.73 -10.84
CA PRO A 201 1.48 -26.18 -10.70
C PRO A 201 1.17 -26.87 -12.02
N GLY A 202 1.99 -27.86 -12.40
CA GLY A 202 1.87 -28.57 -13.67
C GLY A 202 2.59 -27.90 -14.86
N GLU A 203 3.18 -26.72 -14.66
CA GLU A 203 3.96 -26.03 -15.68
C GLU A 203 5.47 -26.09 -15.37
N THR A 204 6.27 -26.22 -16.43
CA THR A 204 7.73 -26.02 -16.37
C THR A 204 8.12 -24.70 -17.01
N VAL A 205 9.33 -24.20 -16.72
CA VAL A 205 9.84 -22.97 -17.34
C VAL A 205 9.89 -23.11 -18.86
N GLU A 206 10.19 -24.31 -19.36
CA GLU A 206 10.25 -24.64 -20.77
C GLU A 206 8.86 -24.57 -21.43
N SER A 207 7.84 -25.16 -20.79
CA SER A 207 6.43 -25.06 -21.22
C SER A 207 5.96 -23.60 -21.28
N LEU A 208 6.30 -22.81 -20.27
CA LEU A 208 5.93 -21.38 -20.25
C LEU A 208 6.63 -20.58 -21.35
N LYS A 209 7.88 -20.91 -21.68
CA LYS A 209 8.59 -20.29 -22.83
C LYS A 209 7.99 -20.69 -24.17
N GLU A 210 7.43 -21.89 -24.28
CA GLU A 210 6.71 -22.30 -25.49
C GLU A 210 5.42 -21.50 -25.66
N LYS A 211 4.64 -21.33 -24.59
CA LYS A 211 3.45 -20.45 -24.56
C LYS A 211 3.78 -18.99 -24.84
N GLN A 212 4.95 -18.52 -24.39
CA GLN A 212 5.44 -17.20 -24.76
C GLN A 212 5.70 -17.10 -26.28
N ARG A 213 6.35 -18.10 -26.88
CA ARG A 213 6.57 -18.13 -28.34
C ARG A 213 5.26 -18.16 -29.12
N GLU A 214 4.31 -18.99 -28.72
CA GLU A 214 2.97 -19.04 -29.33
C GLU A 214 2.30 -17.66 -29.34
N MET A 215 2.39 -16.94 -28.23
CA MET A 215 1.88 -15.58 -28.11
C MET A 215 2.62 -14.58 -29.03
N MET A 216 3.94 -14.70 -29.16
CA MET A 216 4.73 -13.86 -30.07
C MET A 216 4.39 -14.15 -31.54
N ASP A 217 4.21 -15.42 -31.90
CA ASP A 217 3.82 -15.83 -33.24
C ASP A 217 2.44 -15.29 -33.60
N LEU A 218 1.49 -15.34 -32.66
CA LEU A 218 0.17 -14.74 -32.82
C LEU A 218 0.28 -13.23 -33.09
N TYR A 219 1.13 -12.52 -32.36
CA TYR A 219 1.36 -11.09 -32.58
C TYR A 219 2.03 -10.81 -33.92
N CYS A 220 2.93 -11.69 -34.39
CA CYS A 220 3.54 -11.55 -35.70
C CYS A 220 2.52 -11.64 -36.85
N VAL A 221 1.54 -12.54 -36.72
CA VAL A 221 0.52 -12.78 -37.75
C VAL A 221 -0.65 -11.79 -37.68
N GLU A 222 -1.16 -11.53 -36.48
CA GLU A 222 -2.41 -10.77 -36.28
C GLU A 222 -2.18 -9.38 -35.67
N GLY A 223 -0.96 -9.09 -35.24
CA GLY A 223 -0.63 -7.84 -34.56
C GLY A 223 -1.49 -7.62 -33.31
N PRO A 224 -1.81 -6.35 -32.99
CA PRO A 224 -2.66 -6.01 -31.86
C PRO A 224 -4.07 -6.62 -31.90
N ALA A 225 -4.60 -6.96 -33.07
CA ALA A 225 -5.95 -7.53 -33.21
C ALA A 225 -6.05 -8.94 -32.60
N GLY A 226 -4.92 -9.67 -32.49
CA GLY A 226 -4.87 -10.96 -31.80
C GLY A 226 -5.24 -10.90 -30.31
N ALA A 227 -5.32 -9.69 -29.73
CA ALA A 227 -5.82 -9.46 -28.36
C ALA A 227 -7.26 -9.97 -28.13
N GLU A 228 -8.04 -10.12 -29.20
CA GLU A 228 -9.41 -10.62 -29.13
C GLU A 228 -9.54 -12.14 -29.25
N ARG A 229 -8.43 -12.86 -29.45
CA ARG A 229 -8.45 -14.32 -29.45
C ARG A 229 -8.69 -14.86 -28.04
N GLY A 230 -9.71 -15.69 -27.88
CA GLY A 230 -10.12 -16.23 -26.57
C GLY A 230 -9.02 -17.02 -25.83
N HIS A 231 -8.09 -17.65 -26.55
CA HIS A 231 -6.99 -18.40 -25.94
C HIS A 231 -5.83 -17.49 -25.47
N LEU A 232 -5.68 -16.26 -25.98
CA LEU A 232 -4.60 -15.36 -25.58
C LEU A 232 -4.67 -15.01 -24.10
N THR A 233 -5.86 -14.67 -23.59
CA THR A 233 -6.02 -14.33 -22.17
C THR A 233 -5.60 -15.51 -21.27
N GLN A 234 -5.78 -16.76 -21.72
CA GLN A 234 -5.30 -17.94 -21.00
C GLN A 234 -3.77 -18.07 -21.07
N LEU A 235 -3.17 -17.81 -22.23
CA LEU A 235 -1.70 -17.75 -22.37
C LEU A 235 -1.12 -16.68 -21.44
N MET A 236 -1.70 -15.47 -21.44
CA MET A 236 -1.30 -14.36 -20.59
C MET A 236 -1.38 -14.70 -19.10
N LYS A 237 -2.46 -15.35 -18.66
CA LYS A 237 -2.61 -15.82 -17.26
C LYS A 237 -1.59 -16.90 -16.91
N THR A 238 -1.44 -17.91 -17.75
CA THR A 238 -0.56 -19.07 -17.47
C THR A 238 0.92 -18.63 -17.42
N THR A 239 1.29 -17.68 -18.27
CA THR A 239 2.65 -17.13 -18.36
C THR A 239 2.92 -15.96 -17.41
N TYR A 240 1.97 -15.60 -16.55
CA TYR A 240 2.09 -14.45 -15.63
C TYR A 240 3.36 -14.52 -14.76
N TYR A 241 3.74 -15.72 -14.31
CA TYR A 241 5.02 -15.97 -13.63
C TYR A 241 6.22 -15.44 -14.41
N LEU A 242 6.31 -15.78 -15.70
CA LEU A 242 7.45 -15.43 -16.55
C LEU A 242 7.42 -13.93 -16.90
N GLN A 243 6.24 -13.36 -17.14
CA GLN A 243 6.07 -11.92 -17.32
C GLN A 243 6.61 -11.14 -16.11
N ARG A 244 6.20 -11.49 -14.88
CA ARG A 244 6.70 -10.84 -13.66
C ARG A 244 8.20 -11.04 -13.46
N LYS A 245 8.72 -12.23 -13.76
CA LYS A 245 10.15 -12.53 -13.68
C LYS A 245 10.98 -11.63 -14.62
N ASN A 246 10.49 -11.39 -15.84
CA ASN A 246 11.16 -10.50 -16.79
C ASN A 246 11.03 -9.02 -16.36
N ILE A 247 9.82 -8.57 -15.99
CA ILE A 247 9.56 -7.19 -15.54
C ILE A 247 10.41 -6.83 -14.31
N ASN A 248 10.54 -7.78 -13.37
CA ASN A 248 11.28 -7.59 -12.12
C ASN A 248 12.77 -7.93 -12.25
N ALA A 249 13.29 -8.19 -13.46
CA ALA A 249 14.69 -8.53 -13.65
C ALA A 249 15.62 -7.40 -13.18
N ILE A 250 16.84 -7.79 -12.78
CA ILE A 250 17.89 -6.86 -12.36
C ILE A 250 19.13 -7.19 -13.21
N PRO A 251 19.60 -6.25 -14.06
CA PRO A 251 19.07 -4.90 -14.29
C PRO A 251 17.67 -4.92 -14.94
N PRO A 252 16.86 -3.85 -14.77
CA PRO A 252 15.54 -3.78 -15.37
C PRO A 252 15.63 -3.75 -16.90
N PRO A 253 14.80 -4.53 -17.61
CA PRO A 253 14.76 -4.48 -19.07
C PRO A 253 14.18 -3.16 -19.56
N SER A 254 14.57 -2.76 -20.76
CA SER A 254 13.94 -1.64 -21.45
C SER A 254 12.49 -1.97 -21.82
N ILE A 255 11.69 -0.92 -22.02
CA ILE A 255 10.30 -1.08 -22.50
C ILE A 255 10.27 -1.76 -23.87
N THR A 256 11.24 -1.48 -24.74
CA THR A 256 11.36 -2.10 -26.06
C THR A 256 11.62 -3.61 -25.95
N GLU A 257 12.54 -4.03 -25.08
CA GLU A 257 12.81 -5.45 -24.83
C GLU A 257 11.56 -6.16 -24.28
N LEU A 258 10.88 -5.55 -23.31
CA LEU A 258 9.62 -6.10 -22.77
C LEU A 258 8.53 -6.20 -23.82
N LYS A 259 8.40 -5.21 -24.72
CA LYS A 259 7.40 -5.19 -25.78
C LYS A 259 7.69 -6.23 -26.86
N ASN A 260 8.96 -6.54 -27.12
CA ASN A 260 9.34 -7.61 -28.04
C ASN A 260 9.00 -8.98 -27.45
N ASP A 261 9.25 -9.18 -26.16
CA ASP A 261 9.03 -10.46 -25.47
C ASP A 261 7.57 -10.71 -25.08
N TRP A 262 6.82 -9.64 -24.82
CA TRP A 262 5.45 -9.66 -24.30
C TRP A 262 4.59 -8.55 -24.95
N PRO A 263 4.37 -8.59 -26.28
CA PRO A 263 3.73 -7.49 -26.98
C PRO A 263 2.30 -7.21 -26.50
N TYR A 264 1.56 -8.25 -26.10
CA TYR A 264 0.20 -8.10 -25.60
C TYR A 264 0.10 -7.50 -24.19
N LEU A 265 1.18 -7.46 -23.39
CA LEU A 265 1.17 -6.68 -22.14
C LEU A 265 0.88 -5.20 -22.37
N PHE A 266 1.13 -4.70 -23.59
CA PHE A 266 0.90 -3.33 -24.01
C PHE A 266 -0.45 -3.14 -24.72
N SER A 267 -1.28 -4.18 -24.78
CA SER A 267 -2.68 -4.05 -25.18
C SER A 267 -3.53 -3.65 -23.97
N PRO A 268 -4.54 -2.76 -24.11
CA PRO A 268 -5.35 -2.32 -22.97
C PRO A 268 -5.97 -3.49 -22.19
N LYS A 269 -6.61 -4.44 -22.89
CA LYS A 269 -7.30 -5.59 -22.29
C LYS A 269 -6.40 -6.45 -21.42
N GLU A 270 -5.23 -6.81 -21.92
CA GLU A 270 -4.30 -7.69 -21.20
C GLU A 270 -3.49 -6.93 -20.15
N LEU A 271 -3.23 -5.62 -20.35
CA LEU A 271 -2.66 -4.75 -19.31
C LEU A 271 -3.56 -4.68 -18.07
N TYR A 272 -4.87 -4.46 -18.27
CA TYR A 272 -5.82 -4.45 -17.15
C TYR A 272 -5.95 -5.82 -16.50
N SER A 273 -5.95 -6.89 -17.30
CA SER A 273 -5.96 -8.26 -16.77
C SER A 273 -4.71 -8.55 -15.92
N HIS A 274 -3.53 -8.12 -16.37
CA HIS A 274 -2.28 -8.24 -15.62
C HIS A 274 -2.31 -7.39 -14.33
N PHE A 275 -2.87 -6.18 -14.38
CA PHE A 275 -3.05 -5.31 -13.21
C PHE A 275 -3.99 -5.93 -12.17
N LYS A 276 -5.13 -6.49 -12.62
CA LYS A 276 -6.07 -7.22 -11.75
C LYS A 276 -5.39 -8.40 -11.08
N LEU A 277 -4.59 -9.18 -11.81
CA LEU A 277 -3.79 -10.23 -11.18
C LEU A 277 -2.81 -9.65 -10.15
N LEU A 278 -2.09 -8.58 -10.49
CA LEU A 278 -1.09 -7.99 -9.61
C LEU A 278 -1.68 -7.47 -8.28
N THR A 279 -2.85 -6.82 -8.33
CA THR A 279 -3.41 -6.05 -7.21
C THR A 279 -4.66 -6.64 -6.58
N ASP A 280 -5.31 -7.59 -7.27
CA ASP A 280 -6.64 -8.12 -6.91
C ASP A 280 -7.72 -7.05 -6.84
N ILE A 281 -7.50 -5.92 -7.53
CA ILE A 281 -8.52 -4.89 -7.75
C ILE A 281 -9.25 -5.26 -9.03
N ASP A 282 -10.58 -5.32 -8.96
CA ASP A 282 -11.40 -5.68 -10.11
C ASP A 282 -11.24 -4.71 -11.30
N ASN A 283 -11.57 -5.23 -12.49
CA ASN A 283 -11.47 -4.53 -13.78
C ASN A 283 -12.33 -3.26 -13.88
N ASP A 284 -13.16 -2.99 -12.88
CA ASP A 284 -13.88 -1.73 -12.68
C ASP A 284 -12.92 -0.54 -12.46
N ILE A 285 -11.60 -0.72 -12.40
CA ILE A 285 -10.68 0.44 -12.42
C ILE A 285 -10.79 1.23 -13.72
N LEU A 286 -10.99 0.57 -14.87
CA LEU A 286 -11.20 1.23 -16.15
C LEU A 286 -12.53 1.99 -16.14
N ASP A 287 -13.59 1.35 -15.65
CA ASP A 287 -14.93 1.93 -15.58
C ASP A 287 -14.97 3.09 -14.57
N LYS A 288 -14.39 2.94 -13.38
CA LYS A 288 -14.21 4.03 -12.39
C LYS A 288 -13.37 5.16 -12.93
N MET A 289 -12.32 4.87 -13.69
CA MET A 289 -11.48 5.90 -14.29
C MET A 289 -12.23 6.64 -15.39
N ASN A 290 -12.98 5.93 -16.23
CA ASN A 290 -13.86 6.53 -17.23
C ASN A 290 -14.97 7.37 -16.57
N GLN A 291 -15.59 6.88 -15.50
CA GLN A 291 -16.60 7.60 -14.74
C GLN A 291 -16.02 8.85 -14.07
N ALA A 292 -14.86 8.74 -13.41
CA ALA A 292 -14.17 9.88 -12.80
C ALA A 292 -13.77 10.92 -13.86
N MET A 293 -13.35 10.47 -15.04
CA MET A 293 -13.09 11.35 -16.18
C MET A 293 -14.36 12.03 -16.68
N GLU A 294 -15.50 11.33 -16.72
CA GLU A 294 -16.76 11.93 -17.13
C GLU A 294 -17.29 12.95 -16.11
N GLU A 295 -17.18 12.65 -14.82
CA GLU A 295 -17.68 13.51 -13.74
C GLU A 295 -16.73 14.69 -13.45
N LYS A 296 -15.43 14.40 -13.28
CA LYS A 296 -14.43 15.39 -12.88
C LYS A 296 -13.78 16.07 -14.07
N GLY A 297 -13.65 15.39 -15.21
CA GLY A 297 -13.10 15.99 -16.43
C GLY A 297 -13.95 17.15 -16.93
N LYS A 298 -15.28 17.05 -16.85
CA LYS A 298 -16.20 18.17 -17.18
C LYS A 298 -15.98 19.37 -16.25
N LEU A 299 -15.79 19.14 -14.95
CA LEU A 299 -15.52 20.21 -13.98
C LEU A 299 -14.17 20.88 -14.22
N ILE A 300 -13.14 20.09 -14.56
CA ILE A 300 -11.82 20.60 -14.91
C ILE A 300 -11.91 21.48 -16.16
N LEU A 301 -12.60 21.02 -17.21
CA LEU A 301 -12.82 21.79 -18.43
C LEU A 301 -13.61 23.09 -18.16
N GLN A 302 -14.67 23.03 -17.38
CA GLN A 302 -15.47 24.21 -16.99
C GLN A 302 -14.65 25.22 -16.18
N PHE A 303 -13.78 24.75 -15.29
CA PHE A 303 -12.86 25.61 -14.55
C PHE A 303 -11.90 26.36 -15.49
N PHE A 304 -11.39 25.67 -16.53
CA PHE A 304 -10.54 26.30 -17.54
C PHE A 304 -11.32 27.25 -18.47
N GLU A 305 -12.57 26.94 -18.82
CA GLU A 305 -13.43 27.82 -19.64
C GLU A 305 -13.83 29.13 -18.93
N GLN A 306 -13.93 29.11 -17.60
CA GLN A 306 -14.29 30.29 -16.81
C GLN A 306 -13.10 31.24 -16.54
N LYS A 307 -11.88 30.85 -16.94
CA LYS A 307 -10.68 31.68 -16.77
C LYS A 307 -10.53 32.63 -17.97
N PRO A 308 -10.31 33.93 -17.75
CA PRO A 308 -10.08 34.87 -18.86
C PRO A 308 -8.76 34.54 -19.59
N ALA A 309 -8.84 34.44 -20.92
CA ALA A 309 -7.71 34.14 -21.78
C ALA A 309 -6.57 35.16 -21.60
N GLY A 310 -5.39 34.71 -21.15
CA GLY A 310 -4.21 35.58 -21.06
C GLY A 310 -3.13 35.21 -20.04
N THR A 311 -3.29 34.15 -19.24
CA THR A 311 -2.20 33.70 -18.37
C THR A 311 -1.43 32.54 -19.01
N ASN A 312 -0.17 32.78 -19.39
CA ASN A 312 0.78 31.78 -19.93
C ASN A 312 1.00 30.53 -19.03
N ALA A 313 0.36 30.46 -17.87
CA ALA A 313 0.36 29.30 -16.98
C ALA A 313 -0.43 28.11 -17.56
N ASP A 314 -1.31 28.33 -18.54
CA ASP A 314 -2.16 27.27 -19.11
C ASP A 314 -1.34 26.26 -19.93
N GLU A 315 -0.29 26.70 -20.65
CA GLU A 315 0.59 25.80 -21.42
C GLU A 315 1.50 24.96 -20.51
N GLU A 316 1.99 25.52 -19.40
CA GLU A 316 2.92 24.85 -18.50
C GLU A 316 2.21 23.84 -17.58
N LEU A 317 0.97 24.12 -17.15
CA LEU A 317 0.14 23.19 -16.39
C LEU A 317 -0.47 22.07 -17.24
N LEU A 318 -0.87 22.36 -18.50
CA LEU A 318 -1.36 21.34 -19.43
C LEU A 318 -0.23 20.45 -19.96
N ALA A 319 1.00 20.97 -20.09
CA ALA A 319 2.19 20.16 -20.37
C ALA A 319 2.59 19.28 -19.17
N GLN A 320 2.31 19.71 -17.94
CA GLN A 320 2.50 18.89 -16.73
C GLN A 320 1.38 17.87 -16.50
N PHE A 321 0.19 18.11 -17.06
CA PHE A 321 -0.92 17.14 -17.08
C PHE A 321 -0.68 16.11 -18.20
N ASP A 322 0.32 15.25 -18.00
CA ASP A 322 0.65 14.12 -18.89
C ASP A 322 -0.50 13.10 -18.87
N PHE A 323 -1.46 13.33 -19.77
CA PHE A 323 -2.65 12.54 -19.96
C PHE A 323 -2.33 11.23 -20.72
N ARG A 324 -1.66 10.31 -20.05
CA ARG A 324 -1.67 8.89 -20.47
C ARG A 324 -3.07 8.23 -20.37
N CYS A 325 -4.13 9.03 -20.18
CA CYS A 325 -5.54 8.65 -20.07
C CYS A 325 -6.37 9.00 -21.32
N PHE A 326 -5.75 9.40 -22.44
CA PHE A 326 -6.46 9.90 -23.64
C PHE A 326 -7.15 8.85 -24.54
N MET A 327 -7.22 7.58 -24.15
CA MET A 327 -7.73 6.48 -25.01
C MET A 327 -9.25 6.46 -25.26
N GLY A 328 -9.96 7.59 -25.22
CA GLY A 328 -11.41 7.58 -25.47
C GLY A 328 -12.10 8.89 -25.84
N ILE A 329 -11.41 10.03 -25.92
CA ILE A 329 -12.06 11.31 -26.25
C ILE A 329 -12.01 11.51 -27.76
N ASN A 330 -13.12 11.25 -28.45
CA ASN A 330 -13.30 11.62 -29.86
C ASN A 330 -13.89 13.05 -29.96
N PRO A 331 -13.08 14.07 -30.30
CA PRO A 331 -13.51 15.49 -30.31
C PRO A 331 -14.48 15.84 -31.44
N THR A 332 -14.92 14.90 -32.28
CA THR A 332 -15.74 15.19 -33.47
C THR A 332 -17.23 14.95 -33.31
N LYS A 333 -17.70 14.45 -32.15
CA LYS A 333 -19.10 13.99 -32.01
C LYS A 333 -20.18 15.07 -32.16
N ASP A 334 -19.85 16.38 -32.14
CA ASP A 334 -20.88 17.45 -32.16
C ASP A 334 -20.59 18.67 -33.05
N THR A 335 -19.92 18.53 -34.20
CA THR A 335 -19.84 19.66 -35.16
C THR A 335 -21.14 19.82 -35.96
N LYS A 336 -22.09 20.63 -35.47
CA LYS A 336 -23.23 21.10 -36.26
C LYS A 336 -22.82 22.27 -37.16
N THR A 337 -22.91 22.10 -38.47
CA THR A 337 -22.66 23.15 -39.49
C THR A 337 -23.91 23.99 -39.72
N LYS A 338 -23.83 25.32 -39.52
CA LYS A 338 -24.88 26.26 -39.94
C LYS A 338 -24.42 27.05 -41.17
N LYS A 339 -25.27 27.10 -42.19
CA LYS A 339 -25.12 27.95 -43.38
C LYS A 339 -25.82 29.28 -43.11
N LEU A 340 -25.09 30.39 -43.21
CA LEU A 340 -25.62 31.74 -43.04
C LEU A 340 -25.42 32.54 -44.33
N LEU A 341 -26.49 33.19 -44.80
CA LEU A 341 -26.48 34.09 -45.95
C LEU A 341 -25.99 35.48 -45.53
N SER A 342 -24.97 35.98 -46.21
CA SER A 342 -24.46 37.33 -46.00
C SER A 342 -25.38 38.36 -46.66
N HIS A 343 -26.11 39.14 -45.87
CA HIS A 343 -26.96 40.23 -46.41
C HIS A 343 -26.19 41.37 -47.10
N ARG A 344 -24.86 41.46 -46.91
CA ARG A 344 -24.01 42.46 -47.59
C ARG A 344 -23.46 42.01 -48.95
N SER A 345 -23.38 40.70 -49.21
CA SER A 345 -22.70 40.17 -50.40
C SER A 345 -23.42 39.02 -51.11
N GLY A 346 -24.58 38.59 -50.62
CA GLY A 346 -25.40 37.53 -51.22
C GLY A 346 -24.82 36.11 -51.14
N LYS A 347 -23.58 35.92 -50.68
CA LYS A 347 -22.93 34.60 -50.62
C LYS A 347 -23.29 33.84 -49.34
N VAL A 348 -23.59 32.54 -49.50
CA VAL A 348 -23.80 31.59 -48.39
C VAL A 348 -22.44 31.23 -47.80
N ARG A 349 -22.21 31.55 -46.52
CA ARG A 349 -21.00 31.17 -45.79
C ARG A 349 -21.32 30.03 -44.81
N VAL A 350 -20.61 28.91 -44.95
CA VAL A 350 -20.69 27.79 -43.99
C VAL A 350 -19.81 28.16 -42.79
N LYS A 351 -20.42 28.32 -41.60
CA LYS A 351 -19.67 28.53 -40.36
C LYS A 351 -19.79 27.25 -39.52
N ARG A 352 -18.64 26.63 -39.21
CA ARG A 352 -18.56 25.53 -38.23
C ARG A 352 -18.55 26.16 -36.83
N ASN A 353 -19.51 25.78 -36.00
CA ASN A 353 -19.43 26.08 -34.57
C ASN A 353 -18.53 25.01 -33.96
N ASN A 354 -17.34 25.40 -33.52
CA ASN A 354 -16.46 24.52 -32.75
C ASN A 354 -16.83 24.68 -31.26
N SER A 355 -17.10 23.60 -30.56
CA SER A 355 -17.35 23.59 -29.10
C SER A 355 -16.08 23.88 -28.30
N VAL A 356 -14.90 23.80 -28.93
CA VAL A 356 -13.59 23.95 -28.29
C VAL A 356 -12.69 24.83 -29.16
N SER A 357 -11.78 25.59 -28.53
CA SER A 357 -10.79 26.44 -29.18
C SER A 357 -10.03 25.68 -30.29
N PRO A 358 -9.76 26.29 -31.47
CA PRO A 358 -9.03 25.66 -32.57
C PRO A 358 -7.64 25.15 -32.17
N TYR A 359 -6.97 25.84 -31.23
CA TYR A 359 -5.64 25.46 -30.73
C TYR A 359 -5.72 24.17 -29.89
N VAL A 360 -6.68 24.10 -28.98
CA VAL A 360 -6.95 22.92 -28.15
C VAL A 360 -7.39 21.73 -29.03
N SER A 361 -8.19 21.97 -30.07
CA SER A 361 -8.60 20.92 -31.01
C SER A 361 -7.43 20.38 -31.85
N SER A 362 -6.46 21.23 -32.20
CA SER A 362 -5.22 20.83 -32.89
C SER A 362 -4.28 20.03 -31.98
N LEU A 363 -4.15 20.44 -30.71
CA LEU A 363 -3.35 19.75 -29.71
C LEU A 363 -3.92 18.36 -29.39
N LEU A 364 -5.24 18.26 -29.23
CA LEU A 364 -5.94 16.98 -29.04
C LEU A 364 -5.76 16.02 -30.22
N LYS A 365 -5.72 16.54 -31.45
CA LYS A 365 -5.38 15.73 -32.64
C LYS A 365 -3.92 15.27 -32.61
N GLY A 366 -2.98 16.17 -32.30
CA GLY A 366 -1.57 15.81 -32.18
C GLY A 366 -1.28 14.77 -31.09
N LEU A 367 -2.05 14.79 -30.00
CA LEU A 367 -1.97 13.81 -28.91
C LEU A 367 -2.59 12.45 -29.27
N MET A 368 -3.65 12.42 -30.09
CA MET A 368 -4.22 11.16 -30.61
C MET A 368 -3.36 10.52 -31.70
N ASP A 369 -2.70 11.34 -32.53
CA ASP A 369 -1.82 10.89 -33.63
C ASP A 369 -0.39 10.57 -33.15
N PHE A 370 -0.11 10.68 -31.85
CA PHE A 370 1.20 10.38 -31.28
C PHE A 370 1.47 8.87 -31.36
N GLN A 371 2.28 8.45 -32.33
CA GLN A 371 2.82 7.09 -32.36
C GLN A 371 3.78 6.93 -31.17
N TRP A 372 3.29 6.25 -30.14
CA TRP A 372 4.07 5.85 -28.97
C TRP A 372 5.11 4.80 -29.38
N LEU A 373 6.33 5.28 -29.70
CA LEU A 373 7.53 4.46 -29.90
C LEU A 373 7.94 3.77 -28.60
#